data_AF-A0A523A8Z9-F1
#
_entry.id   AF-A0A523A8Z9-F1
#
_cell.length_a   1.000
_cell.length_b   1.000
_cell.length_c   1.000
_cell.angle_alpha   90.00
_cell.angle_beta   90.00
_cell.angle_gamma   90.00
#
_symmetry.space_group_name_H-M   'P 1'
#
loop_
_entity.id
_entity.type
_entity.pdbx_description
1 polymer ?
#
loop_
_entity_poly.entity_id
_entity_poly.type
_entity_poly.pdbx_seq_one_letter_code
_entity_poly.pdbx_strand_id
1 'polypeptide(L)' 'FKGKVYPLRISLRPIAVFPKPLDFRELVPKLGFIKNKRVWAGHIRGKAMREIPERDFETVLEVAGVKGV' A
#
# COMPACT_ATOMS: atom_id res chain seq x y z
N PHE A 1 -18.52 9.38 -6.76
CA PHE A 1 -18.36 9.68 -8.20
C PHE A 1 -19.54 9.09 -8.97
N LYS A 2 -20.41 9.92 -9.54
CA LYS A 2 -21.45 9.48 -10.48
C LYS A 2 -20.75 9.30 -11.83
N GLY A 3 -20.54 8.04 -12.24
CA GLY A 3 -19.92 7.71 -13.53
C GLY A 3 -19.00 6.49 -13.52
N LYS A 4 -18.40 6.10 -12.38
CA LYS A 4 -17.48 4.94 -12.17
C LYS A 4 -16.30 4.79 -13.18
N VAL A 5 -16.15 5.68 -14.16
CA VAL A 5 -14.99 5.74 -15.04
C VAL A 5 -13.87 6.50 -14.33
N TYR A 6 -12.68 5.92 -14.27
CA TYR A 6 -11.45 6.54 -13.76
C TYR A 6 -10.62 7.00 -14.97
N PRO A 7 -10.75 8.26 -15.44
CA PRO A 7 -10.17 8.71 -16.71
C PRO A 7 -8.66 9.00 -16.60
N LEU A 8 -8.18 9.40 -15.43
CA LEU A 8 -6.77 9.66 -15.18
C LEU A 8 -6.04 8.34 -14.96
N ARG A 9 -5.12 8.01 -15.86
CA ARG A 9 -4.43 6.71 -15.91
C ARG A 9 -2.95 6.90 -16.21
N ILE A 10 -2.15 5.93 -15.75
CA ILE A 10 -0.73 5.81 -16.03
C ILE A 10 -0.43 4.37 -16.45
N SER A 11 0.55 4.18 -17.34
CA SER A 11 1.01 2.84 -17.70
C SER A 11 1.88 2.28 -16.58
N LEU A 12 1.61 1.03 -16.18
CA LEU A 12 2.35 0.35 -15.11
C LEU A 12 3.14 -0.84 -15.67
N ARG A 13 4.24 -1.17 -15.00
CA ARG A 13 4.96 -2.43 -15.19
C ARG A 13 5.05 -3.15 -13.84
N PRO A 14 4.87 -4.47 -13.81
CA PRO A 14 5.01 -5.21 -12.56
C PRO A 14 6.47 -5.18 -12.09
N ILE A 15 6.67 -4.81 -10.82
CA ILE A 15 7.98 -4.89 -10.15
C ILE A 15 8.02 -6.07 -9.16
N ALA A 16 6.87 -6.43 -8.59
CA ALA A 16 6.70 -7.55 -7.69
C ALA A 16 5.25 -8.04 -7.77
N VAL A 17 5.06 -9.36 -7.79
CA VAL A 17 3.74 -10.00 -7.68
C VAL A 17 3.83 -11.02 -6.54
N PHE A 18 3.04 -10.81 -5.49
CA PHE A 18 3.12 -11.65 -4.30
C PHE A 18 2.45 -13.00 -4.55
N PRO A 19 3.11 -14.13 -4.26
CA PRO A 19 2.54 -15.46 -4.49
C PRO A 19 1.31 -15.73 -3.63
N LYS A 20 1.17 -15.02 -2.51
CA LYS A 20 -0.02 -14.97 -1.67
C LYS A 20 -0.38 -13.52 -1.36
N PRO A 21 -1.67 -13.17 -1.28
CA PRO A 21 -2.08 -11.85 -0.82
C PRO A 21 -1.52 -11.58 0.58
N LEU A 22 -0.93 -10.39 0.76
CA LEU A 22 -0.46 -9.93 2.05
C LEU A 22 -1.62 -9.30 2.82
N ASP A 23 -1.88 -9.76 4.06
CA ASP A 23 -2.85 -9.11 4.92
C ASP A 23 -2.31 -7.75 5.39
N PHE A 24 -2.98 -6.67 4.98
CA PHE A 24 -2.56 -5.31 5.33
C PHE A 24 -2.48 -5.09 6.86
N ARG A 25 -3.24 -5.83 7.66
CA ARG A 25 -3.20 -5.74 9.13
C ARG A 25 -1.83 -6.10 9.71
N GLU A 26 -1.06 -6.97 9.04
CA GLU A 26 0.30 -7.33 9.43
C GLU A 26 1.29 -6.17 9.23
N LEU A 27 1.00 -5.27 8.28
CA LEU A 27 1.81 -4.10 7.97
C LEU A 27 1.52 -2.91 8.88
N VAL A 28 0.28 -2.75 9.36
CA VAL A 28 -0.15 -1.63 10.21
C VAL A 28 0.87 -1.26 11.30
N PRO A 29 1.38 -2.18 12.14
CA PRO A 29 2.35 -1.82 13.19
C PRO A 29 3.69 -1.34 12.63
N LYS A 30 4.08 -1.74 11.42
CA LYS A 30 5.40 -1.48 10.82
C LYS A 30 5.46 -0.21 9.95
N LEU A 31 4.33 0.19 9.35
CA LEU A 31 4.28 1.31 8.42
C LEU A 31 4.33 2.68 9.12
N GLY A 32 5.34 3.49 8.85
CA GLY A 32 5.54 4.82 9.42
C GLY A 32 4.43 5.82 9.07
N PHE A 33 3.82 5.74 7.89
CA PHE A 33 2.74 6.67 7.51
C PHE A 33 1.45 6.46 8.32
N ILE A 34 1.27 5.27 8.92
CA ILE A 34 0.16 4.97 9.83
C ILE A 34 0.58 5.41 11.24
N LYS A 35 0.29 6.66 11.58
CA LYS A 35 0.64 7.23 12.89
C LYS A 35 -0.20 6.63 14.03
N ASN A 36 -1.50 6.43 13.82
CA ASN A 36 -2.38 5.79 14.80
C ASN A 36 -2.67 4.33 14.42
N LYS A 37 -2.04 3.39 15.14
CA LYS A 37 -2.16 1.95 14.89
C LYS A 37 -3.51 1.35 15.30
N ARG A 38 -4.20 1.97 16.28
CA ARG A 38 -5.51 1.49 16.76
C ARG A 38 -6.63 1.87 15.80
N VAL A 39 -6.56 3.06 15.21
CA VAL A 39 -7.56 3.61 14.27
C VAL A 39 -6.90 3.89 12.91
N TRP A 40 -6.30 2.85 12.33
CA TRP A 40 -5.48 2.97 11.12
C TRP A 40 -6.31 3.12 9.84
N ALA A 41 -7.55 2.61 9.81
CA ALA A 41 -8.41 2.63 8.62
C ALA A 41 -8.70 4.06 8.13
N GLY A 42 -8.78 5.03 9.05
CA GLY A 42 -8.97 6.44 8.73
C GLY A 42 -7.81 7.07 7.97
N HIS A 43 -6.60 6.51 8.09
CA HIS A 43 -5.51 6.90 7.21
C HIS A 43 -5.89 6.52 5.77
N ILE A 44 -6.30 5.30 5.45
CA ILE A 44 -6.48 4.86 4.05
C ILE A 44 -7.79 5.34 3.43
N ARG A 45 -8.88 5.31 4.21
CA ARG A 45 -10.23 5.55 3.70
C ARG A 45 -10.38 6.95 3.09
N GLY A 46 -11.16 7.03 2.01
CA GLY A 46 -11.52 8.29 1.36
C GLY A 46 -10.45 8.85 0.42
N LYS A 47 -9.29 8.18 0.28
CA LYS A 47 -8.25 8.53 -0.69
C LYS A 47 -8.04 7.39 -1.67
N ALA A 48 -7.94 7.71 -2.95
CA ALA A 48 -7.64 6.72 -3.99
C ALA A 48 -6.16 6.34 -4.00
N MET A 49 -5.28 7.28 -3.64
CA MET A 49 -3.82 7.11 -3.60
C MET A 49 -3.24 7.82 -2.38
N ARG A 50 -2.07 7.38 -1.94
CA ARG A 50 -1.28 8.01 -0.90
C ARG A 50 0.20 7.82 -1.22
N GLU A 51 0.96 8.89 -1.02
CA GLU A 51 2.42 8.81 -0.94
C GLU A 51 2.86 8.10 0.35
N ILE A 52 3.80 7.17 0.20
CA ILE A 52 4.42 6.46 1.33
C ILE A 52 5.93 6.74 1.31
N PRO A 53 6.59 6.82 2.48
CA PRO A 53 8.04 6.87 2.54
C PRO A 53 8.68 5.65 1.88
N GLU A 54 9.89 5.80 1.35
CA GLU A 54 10.69 4.71 0.78
C GLU A 54 10.82 3.52 1.75
N ARG A 55 11.08 3.82 3.03
CA ARG A 55 11.16 2.79 4.07
C ARG A 55 9.88 1.95 4.23
N ASP A 56 8.71 2.57 4.04
CA ASP A 56 7.44 1.87 4.11
C ASP A 56 7.24 0.98 2.88
N PHE A 57 7.70 1.42 1.71
CA PHE A 57 7.72 0.60 0.50
C PHE A 57 8.61 -0.65 0.67
N GLU A 58 9.83 -0.48 1.16
CA GLU A 58 10.74 -1.60 1.48
C GLU A 58 10.12 -2.57 2.48
N THR A 59 9.48 -2.04 3.53
CA THR A 59 8.81 -2.83 4.56
C THR A 59 7.72 -3.71 3.96
N VAL A 60 6.94 -3.21 2.98
CA VAL A 60 5.92 -4.02 2.29
C VAL A 60 6.56 -5.19 1.54
N LEU A 61 7.65 -4.95 0.81
CA LEU A 61 8.35 -5.99 0.05
C LEU A 61 8.96 -7.05 0.97
N GLU A 62 9.60 -6.62 2.07
CA GLU A 62 10.20 -7.51 3.06
C GLU A 62 9.15 -8.45 3.68
N VAL A 63 8.01 -7.89 4.12
CA VAL A 63 6.93 -8.70 4.71
C VAL A 63 6.27 -9.61 3.67
N ALA A 64 6.21 -9.18 2.41
CA ALA A 64 5.74 -10.02 1.31
C ALA A 64 6.75 -11.12 0.90
N GLY A 65 7.94 -11.16 1.50
CA GLY A 65 8.98 -12.14 1.19
C GLY A 65 9.70 -11.89 -0.15
N VAL A 66 9.59 -10.69 -0.70
CA VAL A 66 10.28 -10.29 -1.93
C VAL A 66 11.65 -9.73 -1.55
N LYS A 67 12.72 -10.35 -2.04
CA LYS A 67 14.11 -9.89 -1.83
C LYS A 67 14.67 -9.32 -3.13
N GLY A 68 15.24 -8.12 -3.08
CA GLY A 68 15.99 -7.51 -4.17
C GLY A 68 15.14 -7.02 -5.35
N VAL A 69 14.36 -5.95 -5.12
CA VAL A 69 13.70 -5.17 -6.18
C VAL A 69 14.59 -3.99 -6.56
#